data_AF-A0A0M8YGT1-F1
#
_entry.id   AF-A0A0M8YGT1-F1
#
_cell.length_a   1.000
_cell.length_b   1.000
_cell.length_c   1.000
_cell.angle_alpha   90.00
_cell.angle_beta   90.00
_cell.angle_gamma   90.00
#
_symmetry.space_group_name_H-M   'P 1'
#
loop_
_entity.id
_entity.type
_entity.pdbx_description
1 polymer ?
#
loop_
_entity_poly.entity_id
_entity_poly.type
_entity_poly.pdbx_seq_one_letter_code
_entity_poly.pdbx_strand_id
1 'polypeptide(L)'
;MTTSIHGDLVATDHGAAVGVVHGNLNLHPPPPRPAPVIPRQLPAAPGLFTGRTAELARLDRALTRAATPQGPGTDAREPTTGPAGAGQGATVLVSAIGGAGGIGKTWLALAWAHRHLERFPDGQLFVDLHGFSPTGEPVELAVAVRGFLDALGVEANRIPVDLDAQAALYRSLVAGRRMLVVLDNA
;
A
#
# COMPACT_ATOMS: atom_id res chain seq x y z
N MET A 1 12.12 -27.70 -21.23
CA MET A 1 11.49 -28.35 -22.40
C MET A 1 11.07 -27.24 -23.34
N THR A 2 11.72 -27.13 -24.49
CA THR A 2 11.50 -26.08 -25.47
C THR A 2 10.39 -26.52 -26.41
N THR A 3 9.25 -25.85 -26.38
CA THR A 3 8.15 -26.12 -27.32
C THR A 3 8.38 -25.26 -28.57
N SER A 4 8.84 -25.86 -29.66
CA SER A 4 8.82 -25.23 -30.97
C SER A 4 7.42 -25.34 -31.56
N ILE A 5 6.83 -24.21 -31.91
CA ILE A 5 5.56 -24.13 -32.63
C ILE A 5 5.88 -23.57 -34.02
N HIS A 6 5.61 -24.34 -35.07
CA HIS A 6 5.70 -23.88 -36.46
C HIS A 6 4.38 -23.18 -36.79
N GLY A 7 4.42 -21.87 -37.01
CA GLY A 7 3.24 -21.10 -37.38
C GLY A 7 3.59 -20.12 -38.49
N ASP A 8 2.92 -20.28 -39.63
CA ASP A 8 2.97 -19.32 -40.73
C ASP A 8 2.05 -18.15 -40.39
N LEU A 9 2.62 -16.97 -40.09
CA LEU A 9 1.85 -15.75 -39.96
C LEU A 9 1.90 -14.98 -41.29
N VAL A 10 0.83 -15.05 -42.06
CA VAL A 10 0.64 -14.20 -43.24
C VAL A 10 -0.06 -12.92 -42.79
N ALA A 11 0.68 -11.82 -42.72
CA ALA A 11 0.10 -10.48 -42.54
C ALA A 11 0.01 -9.80 -43.91
N THR A 12 -1.21 -9.46 -44.34
CA THR A 12 -1.45 -8.76 -45.60
C THR A 12 -1.50 -7.25 -45.32
N ASP A 13 -0.43 -6.53 -45.64
CA ASP A 13 -0.48 -5.07 -45.76
C ASP A 13 -0.51 -4.67 -47.24
N HIS A 14 -1.30 -3.65 -47.57
CA HIS A 14 -1.51 -3.19 -48.94
C HIS A 14 -0.25 -2.47 -49.45
N GLY A 15 0.61 -3.23 -50.14
CA GLY A 15 1.61 -2.69 -51.06
C GLY A 15 3.06 -2.68 -50.54
N ALA A 16 3.65 -3.84 -50.26
CA ALA A 16 5.10 -4.04 -50.29
C ALA A 16 5.47 -5.53 -50.38
N ALA A 17 6.65 -5.82 -50.94
CA ALA A 17 7.11 -7.14 -51.36
C ALA A 17 7.05 -8.25 -50.28
N VAL A 18 6.66 -9.45 -50.72
CA VAL A 18 6.64 -10.69 -49.93
C VAL A 18 8.06 -11.18 -49.68
N GLY A 19 8.54 -11.01 -48.45
CA GLY A 19 9.75 -11.66 -47.96
C GLY A 19 9.39 -12.67 -46.88
N VAL A 20 9.64 -13.96 -47.11
CA VAL A 20 9.48 -15.00 -46.08
C VAL A 20 10.60 -14.80 -45.06
N VAL A 21 10.24 -14.30 -43.88
CA VAL A 21 11.18 -14.19 -42.76
C VAL A 21 11.26 -15.54 -42.07
N HIS A 22 12.24 -16.36 -42.47
CA HIS A 22 12.65 -17.56 -41.72
C HIS A 22 13.39 -17.14 -40.45
N GLY A 23 12.64 -16.69 -39.44
CA GLY A 23 13.17 -16.34 -38.13
C GLY A 23 12.78 -17.40 -37.09
N ASN A 24 13.76 -17.98 -36.40
CA ASN A 24 13.49 -18.79 -35.22
C ASN A 24 12.90 -17.88 -34.13
N LEU A 25 11.60 -17.99 -33.89
CA LEU A 25 10.91 -17.23 -32.84
C LEU A 25 11.19 -17.92 -31.50
N ASN A 26 12.33 -17.58 -30.91
CA ASN A 26 12.69 -18.04 -29.58
C ASN A 26 11.81 -17.29 -28.55
N LEU A 27 10.66 -17.87 -28.21
CA LEU A 27 9.88 -17.44 -27.06
C LEU A 27 10.68 -17.78 -25.79
N HIS A 28 11.49 -16.82 -25.33
CA HIS A 28 12.06 -16.91 -24.00
C HIS A 28 10.88 -16.82 -23.01
N PRO A 29 10.76 -17.74 -22.04
CA PRO A 29 9.80 -17.55 -20.96
C PRO A 29 10.09 -16.18 -20.33
N PRO A 30 9.06 -15.34 -20.10
CA PRO A 30 9.27 -14.05 -19.46
C PRO A 30 9.99 -14.31 -18.13
N PRO A 31 11.00 -13.48 -17.77
CA PRO A 31 11.70 -13.66 -16.51
C PRO A 31 10.66 -13.70 -15.36
N PRO A 32 10.89 -14.50 -14.32
CA PRO A 32 9.98 -14.57 -13.19
C PRO A 32 9.77 -13.15 -12.65
N ARG A 33 8.51 -12.72 -12.53
CA ARG A 33 8.19 -11.42 -11.95
C ARG A 33 8.79 -11.37 -10.54
N PRO A 34 9.53 -10.32 -10.18
CA PRO A 34 10.06 -10.19 -8.83
C PRO A 34 8.91 -10.27 -7.82
N ALA A 35 9.15 -10.98 -6.72
CA ALA A 35 8.16 -11.09 -5.66
C ALA A 35 7.86 -9.69 -5.08
N PRO A 36 6.60 -9.39 -4.73
CA PRO A 36 6.25 -8.10 -4.16
C PRO A 36 7.01 -7.87 -2.85
N VAL A 37 7.57 -6.67 -2.67
CA VAL A 37 8.22 -6.25 -1.43
C VAL A 37 7.15 -6.05 -0.36
N ILE A 38 7.32 -6.74 0.76
CA ILE A 38 6.45 -6.63 1.95
C ILE A 38 7.23 -5.85 3.01
N PRO A 39 6.97 -4.54 3.19
CA PRO A 39 7.72 -3.74 4.15
C PRO A 39 7.41 -4.16 5.59
N ARG A 40 8.46 -4.22 6.42
CA ARG A 40 8.40 -4.56 7.86
C ARG A 40 9.10 -3.49 8.68
N GLN A 41 8.59 -2.26 8.64
CA GLN A 41 9.31 -1.07 9.14
C GLN A 41 8.99 -0.64 10.58
N LEU A 42 8.12 -1.37 11.29
CA LEU A 42 7.79 -0.99 12.66
C LEU A 42 9.04 -1.08 13.55
N PRO A 43 9.32 -0.03 14.34
CA PRO A 43 10.28 -0.12 15.43
C PRO A 43 9.97 -1.30 16.36
N ALA A 44 10.97 -1.72 17.15
CA ALA A 44 10.82 -2.81 18.09
C ALA A 44 9.61 -2.61 19.01
N ALA A 45 8.93 -3.71 19.34
CA ALA A 45 7.87 -3.68 20.33
C ALA A 45 8.40 -3.14 21.66
N PRO A 46 7.65 -2.28 22.36
CA PRO A 46 8.03 -1.87 23.72
C PRO A 46 8.22 -3.08 24.63
N GLY A 47 9.37 -3.18 25.30
CA GLY A 47 9.72 -4.33 26.14
C GLY A 47 8.90 -4.46 27.43
N LEU A 48 8.33 -3.37 27.93
CA LEU A 48 7.43 -3.35 29.08
C LEU A 48 6.25 -2.45 28.74
N PHE A 49 5.03 -2.96 28.68
CA PHE A 49 3.85 -2.14 28.39
C PHE A 49 2.73 -2.49 29.36
N THR A 50 2.35 -1.54 30.22
CA THR A 50 1.36 -1.74 31.29
C THR A 50 0.29 -0.66 31.26
N GLY A 51 -0.91 -1.01 31.72
CA GLY A 51 -2.06 -0.11 31.66
C GLY A 51 -2.57 0.07 30.23
N ARG A 52 -3.40 1.10 30.00
CA ARG A 52 -3.93 1.47 28.67
C ARG A 52 -4.82 0.44 27.98
N THR A 53 -5.33 -0.55 28.72
CA THR A 53 -6.23 -1.58 28.19
C THR A 53 -7.48 -1.00 27.53
N ALA A 54 -8.01 0.09 28.10
CA ALA A 54 -9.18 0.77 27.55
C ALA A 54 -8.89 1.41 26.18
N GLU A 55 -7.71 2.02 26.00
CA GLU A 55 -7.28 2.64 24.76
C GLU A 55 -6.97 1.59 23.69
N LEU A 56 -6.30 0.49 24.04
CA LEU A 56 -6.12 -0.65 23.15
C LEU A 56 -7.48 -1.20 22.68
N ALA A 57 -8.44 -1.39 23.60
CA ALA A 57 -9.78 -1.84 23.25
C ALA A 57 -10.57 -0.84 22.39
N ARG A 58 -10.20 0.45 22.39
CA ARG A 58 -10.78 1.43 21.45
C ARG A 58 -10.22 1.23 20.04
N LEU A 59 -8.92 1.01 19.90
CA LEU A 59 -8.29 0.70 18.61
C LEU A 59 -8.81 -0.62 18.03
N ASP A 60 -8.97 -1.66 18.86
CA ASP A 60 -9.52 -2.96 18.43
C ASP A 60 -10.95 -2.83 17.89
N ARG A 61 -11.78 -2.04 18.57
CA ARG A 61 -13.16 -1.77 18.15
C ARG A 61 -13.19 -0.96 16.85
N ALA A 62 -12.30 0.02 16.71
CA ALA A 62 -12.19 0.80 15.49
C ALA A 62 -11.82 -0.09 14.29
N LEU A 63 -10.82 -0.97 14.46
CA LEU A 63 -10.41 -1.92 13.42
C LEU A 63 -11.52 -2.91 13.07
N THR A 64 -12.23 -3.44 14.07
CA THR A 64 -13.34 -4.38 13.85
C THR A 64 -14.50 -3.74 13.09
N ARG A 65 -14.85 -2.48 13.41
CA ARG A 65 -15.88 -1.73 12.69
C ARG A 65 -15.50 -1.49 11.23
N ALA A 66 -14.25 -1.09 10.96
CA ALA A 66 -13.77 -0.85 9.61
C ALA A 66 -13.71 -2.14 8.75
N ALA A 67 -13.48 -3.29 9.38
CA ALA A 67 -13.43 -4.58 8.69
C ALA A 67 -14.82 -5.15 8.36
N THR A 68 -15.88 -4.62 8.97
CA THR A 68 -17.25 -5.06 8.69
C THR A 68 -17.72 -4.32 7.44
N PRO A 69 -18.08 -5.00 6.33
CA PRO A 69 -18.63 -4.33 5.18
C PRO A 69 -19.87 -3.56 5.61
N GLN A 70 -19.88 -2.24 5.41
CA GLN A 70 -21.11 -1.48 5.48
C GLN A 70 -22.06 -2.10 4.44
N GLY A 71 -23.15 -2.70 4.90
CA GLY A 71 -24.23 -3.15 4.01
C GLY A 71 -24.68 -2.00 3.11
N PRO A 72 -25.32 -2.28 1.96
CA PRO A 72 -25.78 -1.24 1.06
C PRO A 72 -26.53 -0.18 1.87
N GLY A 73 -26.03 1.06 1.84
CA GLY A 73 -26.62 2.18 2.54
C GLY A 73 -28.10 2.19 2.26
N THR A 74 -28.92 2.05 3.30
CA THR A 74 -30.37 2.19 3.20
C THR A 74 -30.71 3.68 3.17
N ASP A 75 -30.15 4.38 2.20
CA ASP A 75 -30.65 5.62 1.64
C ASP A 75 -31.20 5.24 0.27
N ALA A 76 -32.41 4.67 0.32
CA ALA A 76 -33.21 4.36 -0.86
C ALA A 76 -33.48 5.65 -1.65
N ARG A 77 -32.61 5.92 -2.63
CA ARG A 77 -32.91 6.80 -3.76
C ARG A 77 -32.68 6.00 -5.04
N GLU A 78 -33.80 5.76 -5.72
CA GLU A 78 -34.02 5.10 -7.03
C GLU A 78 -32.81 4.60 -7.85
N PRO A 79 -32.84 3.34 -8.33
CA PRO A 79 -31.80 2.79 -9.21
C PRO A 79 -31.99 3.28 -10.65
N THR A 80 -31.06 4.09 -11.16
CA THR A 80 -30.88 4.26 -12.62
C THR A 80 -29.83 3.25 -13.09
N THR A 81 -30.25 2.38 -14.00
CA THR A 81 -29.49 1.31 -14.67
C THR A 81 -28.21 1.84 -15.34
N GLY A 82 -27.05 1.42 -14.84
CA GLY A 82 -25.74 1.53 -15.49
C GLY A 82 -24.95 0.24 -15.24
N PRO A 83 -24.08 -0.19 -16.17
CA PRO A 83 -23.50 -1.54 -16.12
C PRO A 83 -22.57 -1.72 -14.91
N ALA A 84 -22.63 -2.94 -14.39
CA ALA A 84 -22.10 -3.38 -13.10
C ALA A 84 -20.58 -3.32 -12.97
N GLY A 85 -20.15 -3.00 -11.74
CA GLY A 85 -18.77 -3.12 -11.28
C GLY A 85 -18.52 -2.33 -10.01
N ALA A 86 -19.24 -2.67 -8.94
CA ALA A 86 -19.07 -2.09 -7.61
C ALA A 86 -17.61 -2.19 -7.16
N GLY A 87 -16.90 -1.05 -7.14
CA GLY A 87 -15.76 -0.90 -6.26
C GLY A 87 -16.33 -0.80 -4.85
N GLN A 88 -16.46 -1.93 -4.14
CA GLN A 88 -16.63 -1.87 -2.68
C GLN A 88 -15.43 -1.10 -2.14
N GLY A 89 -15.63 0.18 -1.83
CA GLY A 89 -14.58 1.05 -1.34
C GLY A 89 -14.01 0.45 -0.06
N ALA A 90 -12.77 -0.03 -0.12
CA ALA A 90 -12.06 -0.46 1.07
C ALA A 90 -11.99 0.75 2.01
N THR A 91 -12.66 0.65 3.15
CA THR A 91 -12.72 1.75 4.11
C THR A 91 -11.35 1.96 4.70
N VAL A 92 -10.77 3.15 4.50
CA VAL A 92 -9.52 3.54 5.15
C VAL A 92 -9.83 3.93 6.60
N LEU A 93 -9.27 3.20 7.56
CA LEU A 93 -9.37 3.56 8.97
C LEU A 93 -8.23 4.49 9.37
N VAL A 94 -8.57 5.69 9.84
CA VAL A 94 -7.61 6.62 10.45
C VAL A 94 -7.92 6.74 11.94
N SER A 95 -6.92 6.50 12.79
CA SER A 95 -7.02 6.66 14.24
C SER A 95 -5.92 7.61 14.72
N ALA A 96 -6.31 8.66 15.45
CA ALA A 96 -5.37 9.60 16.04
C ALA A 96 -5.22 9.34 17.54
N ILE A 97 -3.97 9.26 18.02
CA ILE A 97 -3.65 9.07 19.44
C ILE A 97 -3.10 10.40 19.96
N GLY A 98 -3.92 11.15 20.70
CA GLY A 98 -3.56 12.42 21.31
C GLY A 98 -3.24 12.31 22.81
N GLY A 99 -2.49 13.28 23.34
CA GLY A 99 -2.14 13.36 24.76
C GLY A 99 -0.84 14.10 25.02
N ALA A 100 -0.58 14.43 26.29
CA ALA A 100 0.61 15.16 26.71
C ALA A 100 1.93 14.52 26.24
N GLY A 101 3.00 15.33 26.17
CA GLY A 101 4.36 14.84 25.89
C GLY A 101 4.76 13.75 26.88
N GLY A 102 5.49 12.74 26.42
CA GLY A 102 5.99 11.65 27.27
C GLY A 102 4.95 10.66 27.79
N ILE A 103 3.65 10.81 27.50
CA ILE A 103 2.59 9.92 28.03
C ILE A 103 2.56 8.50 27.38
N GLY A 104 3.53 8.20 26.52
CA GLY A 104 3.66 6.88 25.87
C GLY A 104 2.75 6.63 24.67
N LYS A 105 2.41 7.66 23.88
CA LYS A 105 1.54 7.53 22.68
C LYS A 105 2.17 6.61 21.63
N THR A 106 3.44 6.84 21.30
CA THR A 106 4.24 5.99 20.41
C THR A 106 4.27 4.55 20.92
N TRP A 107 4.49 4.36 22.24
CA TRP A 107 4.47 3.02 22.84
C TRP A 107 3.11 2.33 22.71
N LEU A 108 2.01 3.05 22.93
CA LEU A 108 0.67 2.51 22.71
C LEU A 108 0.44 2.11 21.24
N ALA A 109 0.84 2.97 20.30
CA ALA A 109 0.72 2.69 18.86
C ALA A 109 1.51 1.44 18.46
N LEU A 110 2.78 1.35 18.87
CA LEU A 110 3.65 0.21 18.56
C LEU A 110 3.18 -1.07 19.26
N ALA A 111 2.79 -1.00 20.53
CA ALA A 111 2.26 -2.17 21.24
C ALA A 111 0.97 -2.69 20.58
N TRP A 112 0.09 -1.80 20.12
CA TRP A 112 -1.10 -2.20 19.38
C TRP A 112 -0.76 -2.80 18.01
N ALA A 113 0.17 -2.17 17.27
CA ALA A 113 0.59 -2.61 15.94
C ALA A 113 1.19 -4.02 15.98
N HIS A 114 2.10 -4.29 16.92
CA HIS A 114 2.73 -5.60 17.08
C HIS A 114 1.74 -6.72 17.44
N ARG A 115 0.63 -6.39 18.10
CA ARG A 115 -0.44 -7.34 18.45
C ARG A 115 -1.36 -7.71 17.29
N HIS A 116 -1.26 -7.01 16.16
CA HIS A 116 -2.19 -7.13 15.03
C HIS A 116 -1.50 -7.31 13.67
N LEU A 117 -0.21 -7.67 13.66
CA LEU A 117 0.56 -7.83 12.42
C LEU A 117 -0.07 -8.82 11.44
N GLU A 118 -0.76 -9.85 11.95
CA GLU A 118 -1.46 -10.85 11.15
C GLU A 118 -2.62 -10.27 10.34
N ARG A 119 -3.18 -9.14 10.76
CA ARG A 119 -4.25 -8.44 10.04
C ARG A 119 -3.74 -7.58 8.89
N PHE A 120 -2.43 -7.33 8.85
CA PHE A 120 -1.75 -6.53 7.83
C PHE A 120 -0.68 -7.36 7.09
N PRO A 121 -1.09 -8.42 6.37
CA PRO A 121 -0.16 -9.33 5.73
C PRO A 121 0.67 -8.65 4.64
N ASP A 122 0.14 -7.59 4.03
CA ASP A 122 0.75 -6.92 2.89
C ASP A 122 1.85 -5.93 3.31
N GLY A 123 1.97 -5.64 4.62
CA GLY A 123 3.12 -4.92 5.19
C GLY A 123 2.74 -3.82 6.17
N GLN A 124 3.78 -3.26 6.77
CA GLN A 124 3.71 -2.16 7.72
C GLN A 124 4.76 -1.09 7.41
N LEU A 125 4.32 0.16 7.40
CA LEU A 125 5.14 1.35 7.19
C LEU A 125 5.14 2.19 8.47
N PHE A 126 6.28 2.80 8.78
CA PHE A 126 6.45 3.68 9.92
C PHE A 126 7.24 4.91 9.50
N VAL A 127 6.81 6.08 9.97
CA VAL A 127 7.60 7.32 9.86
C VAL A 127 7.42 8.11 11.16
N ASP A 128 8.53 8.64 11.67
CA ASP A 128 8.51 9.70 12.69
C ASP A 128 8.59 11.04 11.94
N LEU A 129 7.52 11.84 12.03
CA LEU A 129 7.40 13.12 11.33
C LEU A 129 8.13 14.26 12.04
N HIS A 130 8.66 14.01 13.25
CA HIS A 130 9.41 14.98 14.05
C HIS A 130 8.68 16.32 14.31
N GLY A 131 7.34 16.37 14.19
CA GLY A 131 6.54 17.59 14.30
C GLY A 131 6.57 18.26 15.69
N PHE A 132 6.98 17.52 16.72
CA PHE A 132 7.15 18.01 18.09
C PHE A 132 8.60 17.89 18.59
N SER A 133 9.58 17.71 17.71
CA SER A 133 10.97 17.60 18.11
C SER A 133 11.51 18.97 18.57
N PRO A 134 12.12 19.09 19.76
CA PRO A 134 12.68 20.35 20.23
C PRO A 134 13.98 20.76 19.50
N THR A 135 14.57 19.87 18.69
CA THR A 135 15.92 20.07 18.09
C THR A 135 16.01 19.72 16.61
N GLY A 136 14.95 19.20 15.99
CA GLY A 136 14.94 18.78 14.59
C GLY A 136 13.88 19.50 13.78
N GLU A 137 14.15 19.72 12.49
CA GLU A 137 13.15 20.17 11.55
C GLU A 137 12.13 19.04 11.29
N PRO A 138 10.82 19.34 11.19
CA PRO A 138 9.82 18.35 10.78
C PRO A 138 10.21 17.71 9.45
N VAL A 139 9.88 16.42 9.29
CA VAL A 139 10.14 15.71 8.04
C VAL A 139 9.31 16.33 6.92
N GLU A 140 9.97 16.71 5.82
CA GLU A 140 9.28 17.18 4.63
C GLU A 140 8.37 16.07 4.07
N LEU A 141 7.13 16.40 3.71
CA LEU A 141 6.15 15.41 3.24
C LEU A 141 6.63 14.61 2.03
N ALA A 142 7.35 15.24 1.09
CA ALA A 142 7.93 14.55 -0.06
C ALA A 142 8.99 13.52 0.35
N VAL A 143 9.79 13.82 1.38
CA VAL A 143 10.76 12.86 1.93
C VAL A 143 10.05 11.67 2.58
N ALA A 144 8.99 11.92 3.36
CA ALA A 144 8.21 10.86 4.00
C ALA A 144 7.55 9.93 2.96
N VAL A 145 6.86 10.48 1.96
CA VAL A 145 6.18 9.70 0.92
C VAL A 145 7.20 8.96 0.06
N ARG A 146 8.32 9.60 -0.31
CA ARG A 146 9.42 8.94 -1.01
C ARG A 146 9.95 7.72 -0.25
N GLY A 147 10.17 7.85 1.06
CA GLY A 147 10.60 6.73 1.90
C GLY A 147 9.61 5.57 1.89
N PHE A 148 8.30 5.84 1.82
CA PHE A 148 7.29 4.78 1.63
C PHE A 148 7.33 4.15 0.25
N LEU A 149 7.56 4.93 -0.81
CA LEU A 149 7.70 4.39 -2.17
C LEU A 149 8.93 3.48 -2.29
N ASP A 150 10.07 3.89 -1.72
CA ASP A 150 11.27 3.07 -1.64
C ASP A 150 10.97 1.76 -0.89
N ALA A 151 10.27 1.84 0.26
CA ALA A 151 9.90 0.67 1.06
C ALA A 151 8.95 -0.30 0.36
N LEU A 152 8.11 0.20 -0.55
CA LEU A 152 7.21 -0.59 -1.38
C LEU A 152 7.92 -1.20 -2.62
N GLY A 153 9.23 -0.97 -2.76
CA GLY A 153 10.06 -1.53 -3.83
C GLY A 153 10.05 -0.73 -5.12
N VAL A 154 9.67 0.55 -5.09
CA VAL A 154 9.78 1.42 -6.26
C VAL A 154 11.25 1.76 -6.50
N GLU A 155 11.74 1.52 -7.71
CA GLU A 155 13.11 1.92 -8.07
C GLU A 155 13.27 3.45 -7.99
N ALA A 156 14.42 3.92 -7.49
CA ALA A 156 14.65 5.34 -7.26
C ALA A 156 14.47 6.23 -8.52
N ASN A 157 14.73 5.68 -9.72
CA ASN A 157 14.53 6.38 -11.00
C ASN A 157 13.06 6.42 -11.47
N ARG A 158 12.16 5.68 -10.82
CA ARG A 158 10.71 5.64 -11.08
C ARG A 158 9.93 6.51 -10.09
N ILE A 159 10.56 7.01 -9.04
CA ILE A 159 9.93 7.89 -8.06
C ILE A 159 9.81 9.30 -8.66
N PRO A 160 8.59 9.86 -8.78
CA PRO A 160 8.41 11.23 -9.24
C PRO A 160 9.06 12.24 -8.31
N VAL A 161 9.51 13.37 -8.86
CA VAL A 161 10.05 14.49 -8.05
C VAL A 161 8.94 15.31 -7.37
N ASP A 162 7.75 15.33 -7.99
CA ASP A 162 6.60 16.06 -7.53
C ASP A 162 5.80 15.28 -6.47
N LEU A 163 5.38 15.96 -5.40
CA LEU A 163 4.69 15.35 -4.26
C LEU A 163 3.31 14.80 -4.66
N ASP A 164 2.55 15.48 -5.51
CA ASP A 164 1.22 15.01 -5.92
C ASP A 164 1.33 13.72 -6.75
N ALA A 165 2.33 13.66 -7.63
CA ALA A 165 2.66 12.46 -8.39
C ALA A 165 3.16 11.31 -7.48
N GLN A 166 3.99 11.59 -6.47
CA GLN A 166 4.39 10.61 -5.47
C GLN A 166 3.18 10.07 -4.69
N ALA A 167 2.28 10.95 -4.25
CA ALA A 167 1.08 10.58 -3.52
C ALA A 167 0.11 9.74 -4.38
N ALA A 168 -0.01 10.06 -5.67
CA ALA A 168 -0.81 9.27 -6.62
C ALA A 168 -0.21 7.87 -6.83
N LEU A 169 1.11 7.76 -6.98
CA LEU A 169 1.80 6.47 -7.08
C LEU A 169 1.63 5.66 -5.79
N TYR A 170 1.82 6.28 -4.63
CA TYR A 170 1.63 5.65 -3.33
C TYR A 170 0.21 5.08 -3.20
N ARG A 171 -0.83 5.88 -3.47
CA ARG A 171 -2.24 5.43 -3.45
C ARG A 171 -2.47 4.23 -4.37
N SER A 172 -1.85 4.22 -5.55
CA SER A 172 -1.97 3.13 -6.51
C SER A 172 -1.31 1.84 -5.98
N LEU A 173 -0.16 1.96 -5.31
CA LEU A 173 0.57 0.81 -4.77
C LEU A 173 -0.07 0.19 -3.53
N VAL A 174 -0.80 0.98 -2.73
CA VAL A 174 -1.49 0.49 -1.52
C VAL A 174 -2.95 0.11 -1.78
N ALA A 175 -3.48 0.43 -2.95
CA ALA A 175 -4.84 0.06 -3.33
C ALA A 175 -5.03 -1.46 -3.27
N GLY A 176 -6.09 -1.91 -2.59
CA GLY A 176 -6.40 -3.34 -2.43
C GLY A 176 -5.49 -4.10 -1.46
N ARG A 177 -4.50 -3.45 -0.84
CA ARG A 177 -3.61 -4.06 0.15
C ARG A 177 -4.10 -3.79 1.58
N ARG A 178 -3.95 -4.78 2.44
CA ARG A 178 -4.14 -4.66 3.89
C ARG A 178 -2.82 -4.26 4.54
N MET A 179 -2.61 -2.95 4.61
CA MET A 179 -1.39 -2.32 5.13
C MET A 179 -1.67 -1.63 6.47
N LEU A 180 -0.66 -1.57 7.35
CA LEU A 180 -0.64 -0.67 8.50
C LEU A 180 0.34 0.48 8.23
N VAL A 181 -0.09 1.72 8.45
CA VAL A 181 0.78 2.90 8.35
C VAL A 181 0.73 3.62 9.69
N VAL A 182 1.89 3.79 10.32
CA VAL A 182 2.04 4.51 11.59
C VAL A 182 2.80 5.81 11.31
N LEU A 183 2.12 6.92 11.56
CA LEU A 183 2.70 8.27 11.53
C LEU A 183 2.91 8.71 12.97
N ASP A 184 4.16 8.75 13.44
CA ASP A 184 4.51 9.18 14.79
C ASP A 184 4.95 10.64 14.82
N ASN A 185 4.73 11.32 15.95
CA ASN A 185 4.99 12.77 16.12
C ASN A 185 4.46 13.65 14.96
N ALA A 186 3.24 13.35 14.50
CA ALA A 186 2.50 14.12 13.49
C ALA A 186 1.88 15.40 14.08
#